data_AF-A0A395D1B0-F1
#
_entry.id   AF-A0A395D1B0-F1
#
_cell.length_a   1.000
_cell.length_b   1.000
_cell.length_c   1.000
_cell.angle_alpha   90.00
_cell.angle_beta   90.00
_cell.angle_gamma   90.00
#
_symmetry.space_group_name_H-M   'P 1'
#
loop_
_entity.id
_entity.type
_entity.pdbx_description
1 polymer ?
#
loop_
_entity_poly.entity_id
_entity_poly.type
_entity_poly.pdbx_seq_one_letter_code
_entity_poly.pdbx_strand_id
1 'polypeptide(L)'
;DIARTIEHGVRWDADNETRTETMPAFGRDGLLTSAQISSVADHVRTLGKLPGAKSDAKGAKIFDDNCSVCHGVDGKGNKDMGAPDLTDAIWLFGSDKASIVNRIANGGGGVMPAWKNRLDETTVKALTVYVHSLGGGQ
;
A
#
# COMPACT_ATOMS: atom_id res chain seq x y z
N ASP A 1 -12.42 6.84 -4.12
CA ASP A 1 -13.70 6.35 -4.64
C ASP A 1 -13.45 5.17 -5.58
N ILE A 2 -14.27 4.12 -5.48
CA ILE A 2 -14.20 2.86 -6.22
C ILE A 2 -14.45 3.11 -7.71
N ALA A 3 -15.43 3.95 -8.06
CA ALA A 3 -15.77 4.26 -9.45
C ALA A 3 -14.57 4.85 -10.20
N ARG A 4 -13.92 5.87 -9.61
CA ARG A 4 -12.70 6.48 -10.17
C ARG A 4 -11.60 5.44 -10.43
N THR A 5 -11.40 4.50 -9.50
CA THR A 5 -10.40 3.44 -9.64
C THR A 5 -10.76 2.46 -10.76
N ILE A 6 -12.04 2.13 -10.97
CA ILE A 6 -12.48 1.30 -12.10
C ILE A 6 -12.32 2.06 -13.43
N GLU A 7 -12.70 3.33 -13.46
CA GLU A 7 -12.67 4.15 -14.67
C GLU A 7 -11.25 4.38 -15.17
N HIS A 8 -10.35 4.83 -14.27
CA HIS A 8 -9.01 5.34 -14.61
C HIS A 8 -7.87 4.42 -14.18
N GLY A 9 -8.15 3.36 -13.43
CA GLY A 9 -7.15 2.41 -12.97
C GLY A 9 -6.20 2.96 -11.90
N VAL A 10 -5.15 2.18 -11.64
CA VAL A 10 -4.03 2.48 -10.74
C VAL A 10 -2.73 2.17 -11.47
N ARG A 11 -1.85 3.17 -11.53
CA ARG A 11 -0.52 3.12 -12.18
C ARG A 11 -0.63 2.66 -13.64
N TRP A 12 -1.70 3.12 -14.30
CA TRP A 12 -1.98 2.80 -15.68
C TRP A 12 -1.53 3.95 -16.59
N ASP A 13 -0.39 3.77 -17.24
CA ASP A 13 0.29 4.80 -18.04
C ASP A 13 -0.54 5.38 -19.19
N ALA A 14 -1.52 4.62 -19.70
CA ALA A 14 -2.40 5.09 -20.78
C ALA A 14 -3.57 5.97 -20.32
N ASP A 15 -3.69 6.30 -19.03
CA ASP A 15 -4.72 7.22 -18.50
C ASP A 15 -4.06 8.28 -17.57
N ASN A 16 -4.22 9.56 -17.90
CA ASN A 16 -3.62 10.67 -17.16
C ASN A 16 -4.33 10.99 -15.84
N GLU A 17 -5.54 10.48 -15.63
CA GLU A 17 -6.31 10.62 -14.39
C GLU A 17 -6.11 9.42 -13.45
N THR A 18 -5.29 8.44 -13.85
CA THR A 18 -4.92 7.27 -13.05
C THR A 18 -4.26 7.68 -11.73
N ARG A 19 -4.41 6.83 -10.71
CA ARG A 19 -3.67 6.99 -9.44
C ARG A 19 -2.23 6.55 -9.65
N THR A 20 -1.27 7.46 -9.53
CA THR A 20 0.15 7.21 -9.84
C THR A 20 1.02 6.99 -8.61
N GLU A 21 0.44 7.12 -7.41
CA GLU A 21 1.12 7.07 -6.13
C GLU A 21 1.79 5.70 -5.97
N THR A 22 3.10 5.71 -5.72
CA THR A 22 3.90 4.50 -5.57
C THR A 22 4.69 4.49 -4.28
N MET A 23 4.88 3.30 -3.69
CA MET A 23 5.81 3.13 -2.59
C MET A 23 7.23 3.20 -3.16
N PRO A 24 8.09 4.12 -2.67
CA PRO A 24 9.49 4.22 -3.11
C PRO A 24 10.27 2.94 -2.84
N ALA A 25 11.31 2.68 -3.63
CA ALA A 25 12.16 1.51 -3.46
C ALA A 25 13.36 1.87 -2.57
N PHE A 26 13.13 1.99 -1.26
CA PHE A 26 14.14 2.52 -0.32
C PHE A 26 15.48 1.78 -0.34
N GLY A 27 15.50 0.49 -0.66
CA GLY A 27 16.73 -0.28 -0.80
C GLY A 27 17.39 -0.08 -2.15
N ARG A 28 16.62 -0.29 -3.24
CA ARG A 28 17.13 -0.19 -4.62
C ARG A 28 17.61 1.23 -4.96
N ASP A 29 16.93 2.23 -4.43
CA ASP A 29 17.25 3.64 -4.67
C ASP A 29 18.32 4.15 -3.68
N GLY A 30 18.87 3.28 -2.82
CA GLY A 30 19.98 3.57 -1.93
C GLY A 30 19.66 4.46 -0.72
N LEU A 31 18.37 4.69 -0.44
CA LEU A 31 17.91 5.54 0.66
C LEU A 31 18.14 4.89 2.04
N LEU A 32 18.00 3.57 2.13
CA LEU A 32 18.18 2.79 3.35
C LEU A 32 19.07 1.57 3.11
N THR A 33 19.94 1.27 4.08
CA THR A 33 20.72 0.03 4.10
C THR A 33 19.84 -1.19 4.41
N SER A 34 20.28 -2.39 4.03
CA SER A 34 19.57 -3.63 4.37
C SER A 34 19.30 -3.81 5.87
N ALA A 35 20.22 -3.35 6.71
CA ALA A 35 20.04 -3.36 8.17
C ALA A 35 18.94 -2.39 8.64
N GLN A 36 18.89 -1.18 8.07
CA GLN A 36 17.82 -0.21 8.34
C GLN A 36 16.45 -0.74 7.87
N ILE A 37 16.41 -1.34 6.68
CA ILE A 37 15.18 -1.98 6.15
C ILE A 37 14.71 -3.10 7.06
N SER A 38 15.61 -3.98 7.51
CA SER A 38 15.29 -5.04 8.46
C SER A 38 14.72 -4.50 9.78
N SER A 39 15.27 -3.39 10.28
CA SER A 39 14.82 -2.74 11.53
C SER A 39 13.41 -2.14 11.37
N VAL A 40 13.14 -1.46 10.25
CA VAL A 40 11.79 -0.94 9.93
C VAL A 40 10.80 -2.07 9.73
N ALA A 41 11.18 -3.15 9.03
CA ALA A 41 10.31 -4.29 8.83
C ALA A 41 9.87 -4.90 10.17
N ASP A 42 10.79 -5.01 11.12
CA ASP A 42 10.50 -5.45 12.48
C ASP A 42 9.53 -4.51 13.21
N HIS A 43 9.69 -3.19 13.07
CA HIS A 43 8.75 -2.21 13.61
C HIS A 43 7.35 -2.34 12.98
N VAL A 44 7.25 -2.41 11.65
CA VAL A 44 5.98 -2.58 10.93
C VAL A 44 5.24 -3.84 11.38
N ARG A 45 5.96 -4.93 11.64
CA ARG A 45 5.34 -6.16 12.18
C ARG A 45 4.70 -5.96 13.57
N THR A 46 5.21 -5.02 14.37
CA THR A 46 4.60 -4.69 15.66
C THR A 46 3.30 -3.88 15.50
N LEU A 47 3.21 -3.02 14.48
CA LEU A 47 1.97 -2.30 14.15
C LEU A 47 0.84 -3.26 13.79
N GLY A 48 1.14 -4.29 12.99
CA GLY A 48 0.24 -5.39 12.64
C GLY A 48 0.03 -6.43 13.77
N LYS A 49 0.60 -6.22 14.96
CA LYS A 49 0.55 -7.15 16.11
C LYS A 49 0.90 -8.60 15.74
N LEU A 50 1.86 -8.78 14.84
CA LEU A 50 2.19 -10.09 14.31
C LEU A 50 2.97 -10.95 15.33
N PRO A 51 2.79 -12.28 15.32
CA PRO A 51 3.46 -13.16 16.27
C PRO A 51 4.98 -13.00 16.28
N GLY A 52 5.55 -12.86 17.48
CA GLY A 52 7.00 -12.72 17.68
C GLY A 52 7.59 -11.40 17.15
N ALA A 53 6.77 -10.42 16.79
CA ALA A 53 7.23 -9.10 16.38
C ALA A 53 7.89 -8.37 17.56
N LYS A 54 9.05 -7.78 17.30
CA LYS A 54 9.78 -6.93 18.24
C LYS A 54 10.32 -5.75 17.46
N SER A 55 10.06 -4.54 17.93
CA SER A 55 10.66 -3.33 17.37
C SER A 55 11.88 -2.95 18.19
N ASP A 56 12.90 -2.41 17.52
CA ASP A 56 13.93 -1.62 18.17
C ASP A 56 13.65 -0.10 17.98
N ALA A 57 14.38 0.74 18.71
CA ALA A 57 14.22 2.19 18.63
C ALA A 57 14.64 2.76 17.26
N LYS A 58 15.53 2.06 16.55
CA LYS A 58 16.04 2.49 15.24
C LYS A 58 14.98 2.33 14.16
N GLY A 59 14.30 1.19 14.11
CA GLY A 59 13.20 0.89 13.21
C GLY A 59 12.02 1.84 13.41
N ALA A 60 11.65 2.10 14.67
CA ALA A 60 10.61 3.06 15.00
C ALA A 60 10.96 4.48 14.52
N LYS A 61 12.21 4.92 14.76
CA LYS A 61 12.66 6.24 14.28
C LYS A 61 12.65 6.36 12.76
N ILE A 62 13.16 5.35 12.05
CA ILE A 62 13.19 5.39 10.58
C ILE A 62 11.76 5.39 10.01
N PHE A 63 10.84 4.63 10.64
CA PHE A 63 9.43 4.65 10.27
C PHE A 63 8.82 6.03 10.45
N ASP A 64 9.08 6.68 11.58
CA ASP A 64 8.60 8.04 11.86
C ASP A 64 9.16 9.06 10.85
N ASP A 65 10.45 8.96 10.51
CA ASP A 65 11.11 9.89 9.60
C ASP A 65 10.70 9.72 8.11
N ASN A 66 10.32 8.51 7.68
CA ASN A 66 10.18 8.18 6.24
C ASN A 66 8.84 7.55 5.84
N CYS A 67 8.20 6.80 6.73
CA CYS A 67 7.05 5.95 6.41
C CYS A 67 5.73 6.58 6.88
N SER A 68 5.76 7.28 8.01
CA SER A 68 4.61 7.90 8.65
C SER A 68 3.88 8.92 7.76
N VAL A 69 4.61 9.57 6.84
CA VAL A 69 4.06 10.55 5.88
C VAL A 69 2.95 9.98 5.01
N CYS A 70 3.05 8.70 4.64
CA CYS A 70 2.04 8.00 3.84
C CYS A 70 1.22 7.02 4.68
N HIS A 71 1.87 6.31 5.61
CA HIS A 71 1.24 5.24 6.38
C HIS A 71 0.64 5.70 7.72
N GLY A 72 0.80 6.97 8.09
CA GLY A 72 0.41 7.48 9.41
C GLY A 72 1.39 7.06 10.50
N VAL A 73 1.44 7.84 11.58
CA VAL A 73 2.29 7.56 12.76
C VAL A 73 1.91 6.26 13.46
N ASP A 74 0.64 5.87 13.37
CA ASP A 74 0.07 4.65 13.94
C ASP A 74 -0.05 3.52 12.91
N GLY A 75 0.42 3.73 11.68
CA GLY A 75 0.36 2.74 10.61
C GLY A 75 -1.02 2.57 9.97
N LYS A 76 -1.99 3.45 10.23
CA LYS A 76 -3.36 3.34 9.68
C LYS A 76 -3.52 3.54 8.18
N GLY A 77 -2.45 3.92 7.50
CA GLY A 77 -2.48 4.14 6.06
C GLY A 77 -3.15 5.47 5.70
N ASN A 78 -3.15 5.74 4.40
CA ASN A 78 -3.82 6.90 3.82
C ASN A 78 -4.46 6.46 2.51
N LYS A 79 -5.80 6.43 2.49
CA LYS A 79 -6.58 6.01 1.33
C LYS A 79 -6.36 6.91 0.11
N ASP A 80 -6.13 8.21 0.31
CA ASP A 80 -5.93 9.15 -0.78
C ASP A 80 -4.60 8.91 -1.50
N MET A 81 -3.59 8.46 -0.76
CA MET A 81 -2.28 8.07 -1.30
C MET A 81 -2.21 6.59 -1.72
N GLY A 82 -3.29 5.82 -1.52
CA GLY A 82 -3.29 4.37 -1.72
C GLY A 82 -2.35 3.62 -0.77
N ALA A 83 -1.98 4.22 0.35
CA ALA A 83 -1.11 3.61 1.35
C ALA A 83 -1.95 2.69 2.26
N PRO A 84 -1.65 1.38 2.33
CA PRO A 84 -2.45 0.43 3.11
C PRO A 84 -2.29 0.63 4.62
N ASP A 85 -3.33 0.20 5.36
CA ASP A 85 -3.29 0.06 6.82
C ASP A 85 -2.37 -1.10 7.19
N LEU A 86 -1.27 -0.79 7.87
CA LEU A 86 -0.24 -1.73 8.33
C LEU A 86 -0.64 -2.42 9.65
N THR A 87 -1.76 -2.01 10.25
CA THR A 87 -2.34 -2.62 11.46
C THR A 87 -3.41 -3.66 11.14
N ASP A 88 -3.77 -3.82 9.86
CA ASP A 88 -4.79 -4.76 9.40
C ASP A 88 -4.33 -6.22 9.60
N ALA A 89 -5.30 -7.10 9.81
CA ALA A 89 -5.12 -8.54 9.81
C ALA A 89 -4.89 -9.10 8.40
N ILE A 90 -5.39 -8.41 7.36
CA ILE A 90 -5.33 -8.88 5.98
C ILE A 90 -4.18 -8.20 5.23
N TRP A 91 -3.24 -9.01 4.71
CA TRP A 91 -2.07 -8.52 3.99
C TRP A 91 -2.05 -9.06 2.56
N LEU A 92 -2.12 -8.15 1.58
CA LEU A 92 -2.10 -8.52 0.16
C LEU A 92 -0.73 -9.04 -0.31
N PHE A 93 0.36 -8.51 0.25
CA PHE A 93 1.73 -8.80 -0.18
C PHE A 93 2.53 -9.65 0.82
N GLY A 94 1.84 -10.30 1.76
CA GLY A 94 2.44 -11.11 2.83
C GLY A 94 2.83 -10.29 4.07
N SER A 95 2.67 -10.89 5.25
CA SER A 95 2.93 -10.28 6.55
C SER A 95 4.21 -10.78 7.23
N ASP A 96 4.90 -11.77 6.64
CA ASP A 96 6.18 -12.23 7.16
C ASP A 96 7.29 -11.20 6.93
N LYS A 97 8.35 -11.29 7.73
CA LYS A 97 9.45 -10.32 7.69
C LYS A 97 10.11 -10.23 6.31
N ALA A 98 10.28 -11.36 5.60
CA ALA A 98 10.96 -11.35 4.32
C ALA A 98 10.12 -10.62 3.26
N SER A 99 8.81 -10.84 3.27
CA SER A 99 7.86 -10.11 2.42
C SER A 99 7.88 -8.60 2.68
N ILE A 100 7.89 -8.18 3.95
CA ILE A 100 7.96 -6.76 4.32
C ILE A 100 9.30 -6.14 3.92
N VAL A 101 10.42 -6.83 4.18
CA VAL A 101 11.76 -6.38 3.75
C VAL A 101 11.82 -6.20 2.24
N ASN A 102 11.33 -7.19 1.49
CA ASN A 102 11.29 -7.13 0.03
C ASN A 102 10.45 -5.94 -0.46
N ARG A 103 9.32 -5.69 0.19
CA ARG A 103 8.43 -4.59 -0.15
C ARG A 103 9.07 -3.22 0.11
N ILE A 104 9.76 -3.05 1.23
CA ILE A 104 10.47 -1.80 1.53
C ILE A 104 11.67 -1.61 0.59
N ALA A 105 12.40 -2.69 0.29
CA ALA A 105 13.59 -2.62 -0.56
C ALA A 105 13.25 -2.26 -2.01
N ASN A 106 12.19 -2.86 -2.56
CA ASN A 106 11.87 -2.79 -3.99
C ASN A 106 10.67 -1.87 -4.31
N GLY A 107 9.92 -1.44 -3.29
CA GLY A 107 8.75 -0.58 -3.45
C GLY A 107 7.67 -1.20 -4.34
N GLY A 108 7.04 -0.36 -5.16
CA GLY A 108 6.12 -0.78 -6.22
C GLY A 108 4.65 -0.85 -5.78
N GLY A 109 3.86 -1.71 -6.43
CA GLY A 109 2.41 -1.86 -6.21
C GLY A 109 1.75 -2.60 -7.37
N GLY A 110 0.54 -3.12 -7.15
CA GLY A 110 -0.26 -3.69 -8.23
C GLY A 110 -0.66 -2.62 -9.24
N VAL A 111 -0.75 -3.01 -10.51
CA VAL A 111 -1.33 -2.18 -11.57
C VAL A 111 -2.76 -2.63 -11.79
N MET A 112 -3.68 -1.68 -11.84
CA MET A 112 -5.05 -1.92 -12.28
C MET A 112 -5.27 -1.13 -13.57
N PRO A 113 -5.57 -1.78 -14.71
CA PRO A 113 -5.91 -1.08 -15.94
C PRO A 113 -7.20 -0.25 -15.80
N ALA A 114 -7.27 0.83 -16.57
CA ALA A 114 -8.50 1.61 -16.75
C ALA A 114 -9.56 0.82 -17.56
N TRP A 115 -10.83 0.93 -17.17
CA TRP A 115 -11.95 0.25 -17.84
C TRP A 115 -12.93 1.19 -18.56
N LYS A 116 -12.84 2.52 -18.39
CA LYS A 116 -13.77 3.51 -18.96
C LYS A 116 -13.97 3.43 -20.47
N ASN A 117 -12.96 2.99 -21.22
CA ASN A 117 -13.02 2.85 -22.69
C ASN A 117 -13.26 1.40 -23.15
N ARG A 118 -13.46 0.48 -22.20
CA ARG A 118 -13.69 -0.96 -22.45
C ARG A 118 -15.10 -1.39 -22.03
N LEU A 119 -15.67 -0.69 -21.06
CA LEU A 119 -17.01 -0.91 -20.51
C LEU A 119 -17.81 0.39 -20.64
N ASP A 120 -19.11 0.28 -20.87
CA ASP A 120 -20.00 1.44 -20.83
C ASP A 120 -20.21 1.93 -19.39
N GLU A 121 -20.65 3.18 -19.26
CA GLU A 121 -20.84 3.85 -17.96
C GLU A 121 -21.82 3.11 -17.04
N THR A 122 -22.87 2.49 -17.60
CA THR A 122 -23.85 1.76 -16.79
C THR A 122 -23.24 0.49 -16.20
N THR A 123 -22.41 -0.22 -16.98
CA THR A 123 -21.64 -1.37 -16.50
C THR A 123 -20.63 -0.98 -15.43
N VAL A 124 -19.91 0.14 -15.59
CA VAL A 124 -18.96 0.64 -14.58
C VAL A 124 -19.67 0.97 -13.26
N LYS A 125 -20.84 1.62 -13.31
CA LYS A 125 -21.64 1.90 -12.11
C LYS A 125 -22.15 0.63 -11.44
N ALA A 126 -22.64 -0.35 -12.22
CA ALA A 126 -23.08 -1.63 -11.69
C ALA A 126 -21.92 -2.39 -11.01
N LEU A 127 -20.73 -2.40 -11.62
CA LEU A 127 -19.52 -2.97 -11.02
C LEU A 127 -19.10 -2.25 -9.75
N THR A 128 -19.20 -0.92 -9.72
CA THR A 128 -18.91 -0.12 -8.52
C THR A 128 -19.79 -0.55 -7.37
N VAL A 129 -21.11 -0.68 -7.59
CA VAL A 129 -22.06 -1.14 -6.58
C VAL A 129 -21.75 -2.57 -6.15
N TYR A 130 -21.44 -3.45 -7.09
CA TYR A 130 -21.08 -4.84 -6.80
C TYR A 130 -19.83 -4.93 -5.92
N VAL A 131 -18.73 -4.27 -6.29
CA VAL A 131 -17.49 -4.25 -5.50
C VAL A 131 -17.71 -3.65 -4.11
N HIS A 132 -18.47 -2.55 -4.04
CA HIS A 132 -18.84 -1.93 -2.76
C HIS A 132 -19.63 -2.89 -1.85
N SER A 133 -20.50 -3.72 -2.43
CA SER A 133 -21.26 -4.73 -1.68
C SER A 133 -20.38 -5.85 -1.10
N LEU A 134 -19.25 -6.17 -1.76
CA LEU A 134 -18.29 -7.16 -1.27
C LEU A 134 -17.46 -6.64 -0.09
N GLY A 135 -17.20 -5.33 -0.03
CA GLY A 135 -16.43 -4.66 1.01
C GLY A 135 -17.20 -4.29 2.28
N GLY A 136 -18.49 -4.65 2.37
CA GLY A 136 -19.33 -4.29 3.53
C GLY A 136 -19.78 -2.83 3.55
N GLY A 137 -19.80 -2.15 2.41
CA GLY A 137 -20.24 -0.75 2.31
C GLY A 137 -19.14 0.30 2.49
N GLN A 138 -17.86 -0.09 2.34
CA GLN A 138 -16.71 0.80 2.28
C GLN A 138 -15.76 0.42 1.14
#